data_AF-A0A938DMX0-F1
#
_entry.id   AF-A0A938DMX0-F1
#
_cell.length_a   1.000
_cell.length_b   1.000
_cell.length_c   1.000
_cell.angle_alpha   90.00
_cell.angle_beta   90.00
_cell.angle_gamma   90.00
#
_symmetry.space_group_name_H-M   'P 1'
#
loop_
_entity.id
_entity.type
_entity.pdbx_description
1 polymer ?
#
loop_
_entity_poly.entity_id
_entity_poly.type
_entity_poly.pdbx_seq_one_letter_code
_entity_poly.pdbx_strand_id
1 'polypeptide(L)' 'MLKAMLALLVIFFVATFPATWLLMLFLGNVGVNVSYWGALPMGILASALIGAAASQSDY' A
#
# COMPACT_ATOMS: atom_id res chain seq x y z
N MET A 1 -11.09 4.39 -22.95
CA MET A 1 -11.10 3.33 -21.92
C MET A 1 -9.69 2.96 -21.46
N LEU A 2 -8.80 2.44 -22.32
CA LEU A 2 -7.46 2.00 -21.92
C LEU A 2 -6.61 3.08 -21.20
N LYS A 3 -6.66 4.33 -21.67
CA LYS A 3 -6.00 5.48 -21.01
C LYS A 3 -6.45 5.71 -19.56
N ALA A 4 -7.75 5.55 -19.30
CA ALA A 4 -8.32 5.73 -17.96
C ALA A 4 -7.90 4.59 -17.03
N MET A 5 -7.85 3.36 -17.54
CA MET A 5 -7.36 2.21 -16.77
C MET A 5 -5.89 2.35 -16.40
N LEU A 6 -5.06 2.82 -17.35
CA LEU A 6 -3.64 3.11 -17.09
C LEU A 6 -3.48 4.23 -16.05
N ALA A 7 -4.29 5.28 -16.13
CA ALA A 7 -4.26 6.36 -15.13
C ALA A 7 -4.63 5.83 -13.73
N LEU A 8 -5.70 5.03 -13.62
CA LEU A 8 -6.11 4.41 -12.37
C LEU A 8 -5.05 3.46 -11.80
N LEU A 9 -4.39 2.69 -12.67
CA LEU A 9 -3.29 1.81 -12.28
C LEU A 9 -2.14 2.62 -11.64
N VAL A 10 -1.72 3.73 -12.26
CA VAL A 10 -0.66 4.59 -11.73
C VAL A 10 -1.09 5.21 -10.40
N ILE A 11 -2.31 5.75 -10.32
CA ILE A 11 -2.86 6.32 -9.09
C ILE A 11 -2.88 5.27 -7.98
N PHE A 12 -3.30 4.05 -8.28
CA PHE A 12 -3.34 2.95 -7.32
C PHE A 12 -1.95 2.62 -6.75
N PHE A 13 -0.93 2.50 -7.61
CA PHE A 13 0.44 2.28 -7.15
C PHE A 13 0.96 3.45 -6.31
N VAL A 14 0.71 4.70 -6.71
CA VAL A 14 1.15 5.88 -5.96
C VAL A 14 0.44 5.97 -4.60
N ALA A 15 -0.87 5.71 -4.55
CA ALA A 15 -1.65 5.77 -3.33
C ALA A 15 -1.25 4.68 -2.31
N THR A 16 -0.92 3.48 -2.78
CA THR A 16 -0.52 2.34 -1.93
C THR A 16 0.98 2.30 -1.63
N PHE A 17 1.79 3.11 -2.32
CA PHE A 17 3.23 3.14 -2.17
C PHE A 17 3.69 3.44 -0.73
N PRO A 18 3.17 4.46 -0.01
CA PRO A 18 3.66 4.80 1.32
C PRO A 18 3.46 3.66 2.33
N ALA A 19 2.29 3.02 2.32
CA ALA A 19 2.01 1.90 3.22
C ALA A 19 2.86 0.67 2.87
N THR A 20 3.07 0.39 1.59
CA THR A 20 3.92 -0.73 1.14
C THR A 20 5.37 -0.51 1.54
N TRP A 21 5.89 0.71 1.42
CA TRP A 21 7.24 1.06 1.84
C TRP A 21 7.44 0.96 3.36
N LEU A 22 6.50 1.49 4.15
CA LEU A 22 6.53 1.37 5.61
C LEU A 22 6.46 -0.10 6.06
N LEU A 23 5.65 -0.92 5.39
CA LEU A 23 5.58 -2.35 5.64
C LEU A 23 6.93 -3.03 5.36
N MET A 24 7.60 -2.69 4.26
CA MET A 24 8.93 -3.23 3.95
C MET A 24 9.97 -2.84 5.00
N LEU A 25 9.94 -1.59 5.50
CA LEU A 25 10.83 -1.16 6.58
C LEU A 25 10.59 -1.93 7.87
N PHE A 26 9.32 -2.13 8.24
CA PHE A 26 8.95 -2.94 9.39
C PHE A 26 9.43 -4.39 9.25
N LEU A 27 9.16 -5.01 8.11
CA LEU A 27 9.58 -6.39 7.82
C LEU A 27 11.10 -6.52 7.81
N GLY A 28 11.82 -5.55 7.24
CA GLY A 28 13.28 -5.48 7.26
C GLY A 28 13.84 -5.44 8.69
N ASN A 29 13.19 -4.70 9.60
CA ASN A 29 13.60 -4.62 10.99
C ASN A 29 13.38 -5.91 11.79
N VAL A 30 12.48 -6.81 11.35
CA VAL A 30 12.28 -8.14 11.96
C VAL A 30 13.01 -9.26 11.20
N GLY A 31 13.96 -8.88 10.33
CA GLY A 31 14.79 -9.83 9.56
C GLY A 31 14.12 -10.42 8.32
N VAL A 32 12.91 -9.97 7.98
CA VAL A 32 12.16 -10.41 6.80
C VAL A 32 12.40 -9.41 5.65
N ASN A 33 13.42 -9.68 4.85
CA ASN A 33 13.71 -8.86 3.68
C ASN A 33 12.90 -9.32 2.47
N VAL A 34 11.89 -8.53 2.10
CA VAL A 34 11.04 -8.77 0.93
C VAL A 34 11.23 -7.67 -0.10
N SER A 35 11.11 -8.02 -1.38
CA SER A 35 11.11 -7.04 -2.46
C SER A 35 9.79 -6.25 -2.47
N TYR A 36 9.77 -5.09 -3.14
CA TYR A 36 8.56 -4.29 -3.29
C TYR A 36 7.39 -5.11 -3.87
N TRP A 37 7.65 -5.87 -4.94
CA TRP A 37 6.64 -6.74 -5.55
C TRP A 37 6.16 -7.87 -4.62
N GLY A 38 7.02 -8.36 -3.72
CA GLY A 38 6.64 -9.34 -2.70
C GLY A 38 5.81 -8.73 -1.56
N ALA A 39 6.07 -7.48 -1.19
CA ALA A 39 5.35 -6.76 -0.14
C ALA A 39 4.03 -6.15 -0.62
N LEU A 40 3.88 -5.91 -1.92
CA LEU A 40 2.77 -5.18 -2.53
C LEU A 40 1.37 -5.72 -2.18
N PRO A 41 1.08 -7.03 -2.22
CA PRO A 41 -0.25 -7.53 -1.87
C PRO A 41 -0.65 -7.16 -0.43
N MET A 42 0.29 -7.30 0.52
CA MET A 42 0.06 -6.92 1.92
C MET A 42 0.03 -5.40 2.11
N GLY A 43 0.82 -4.64 1.33
CA GLY A 43 0.80 -3.18 1.35
C GLY A 43 -0.54 -2.59 0.89
N ILE A 44 -1.21 -3.21 -0.08
CA ILE A 44 -2.57 -2.85 -0.51
C ILE A 44 -3.56 -3.08 0.64
N LEU A 45 -3.51 -4.24 1.29
CA LEU A 45 -4.37 -4.55 2.44
C LEU A 45 -4.15 -3.59 3.60
N ALA A 46 -2.89 -3.28 3.91
CA ALA A 46 -2.54 -2.30 4.94
C ALA A 46 -3.06 -0.90 4.60
N SER A 47 -2.95 -0.47 3.33
CA SER A 47 -3.50 0.82 2.88
C SER A 47 -5.01 0.89 3.08
N ALA A 48 -5.73 -0.17 2.70
CA ALA A 48 -7.19 -0.25 2.88
C ALA A 48 -7.58 -0.22 4.36
N LEU A 49 -6.84 -0.95 5.21
CA LEU A 49 -7.09 -1.00 6.65
C LEU A 49 -6.86 0.36 7.32
N ILE A 50 -5.77 1.05 6.95
CA ILE A 50 -5.47 2.40 7.46
C ILE A 50 -6.55 3.39 7.03
N GLY A 51 -6.99 3.35 5.76
CA GLY A 51 -8.08 4.20 5.28
C GLY A 51 -9.40 3.92 6.02
N ALA A 52 -9.72 2.65 6.25
CA ALA A 52 -10.91 2.27 7.02
C ALA A 52 -10.83 2.76 8.47
N ALA A 53 -9.70 2.56 9.15
CA ALA A 53 -9.50 3.02 10.52
C ALA A 53 -9.57 4.56 10.64
N ALA A 54 -8.97 5.28 9.69
CA ALA A 54 -9.00 6.74 9.66
C ALA A 54 -10.42 7.29 9.45
N SER A 55 -11.26 6.61 8.66
CA SER A 55 -12.66 7.03 8.47
C SER A 55 -13.52 6.93 9.74
N GLN A 56 -13.08 6.17 10.74
CA GLN A 56 -13.78 6.01 12.02
C GLN A 56 -13.29 6.99 13.10
N SER A 57 -12.16 7.66 12.91
CA SER A 57 -11.60 8.59 13.92
C SER A 57 -12.20 10.00 13.91
N ASP A 58 -13.14 10.29 13.01
CA ASP A 58 -13.83 11.60 12.91
C ASP A 58 -15.02 11.76 13.88
N TYR A 59 -14.96 11.14 15.08
CA TYR A 59 -15.92 11.31 16.18
C TYR A 59 -15.26 11.92 17.41
#